data_AF-A0A972Y3H7-F1
#
_entry.id   AF-A0A972Y3H7-F1
#
_cell.length_a   1.000
_cell.length_b   1.000
_cell.length_c   1.000
_cell.angle_alpha   90.00
_cell.angle_beta   90.00
_cell.angle_gamma   90.00
#
_symmetry.space_group_name_H-M   'P 1'
#
loop_
_entity.id
_entity.type
_entity.pdbx_description
1 polymer ?
#
loop_
_entity_poly.entity_id
_entity_poly.type
_entity_poly.pdbx_seq_one_letter_code
_entity_poly.pdbx_strand_id
1 'polypeptide(L)'
;MKLIQIAYYVCLLLVFLSCKEKDFVLDNKQILPKQYITVLGIAQDAGYPHIGCEKKCCQAFYSGKESKKHVTSLGLVDQLENEKYLFEATPDISQQLQILETEHLAKENLIDGVFLT
;
A
#
# COMPACT_ATOMS: atom_id res chain seq x y z
N MET A 1 -39.87 -53.85 -5.89
CA MET A 1 -40.45 -52.59 -5.36
C MET A 1 -39.60 -51.96 -4.24
N LYS A 2 -39.18 -52.71 -3.21
CA LYS A 2 -38.35 -52.17 -2.11
C LYS A 2 -36.96 -51.65 -2.54
N LEU A 3 -36.31 -52.29 -3.52
CA LEU A 3 -35.00 -51.85 -4.06
C LEU A 3 -35.07 -50.48 -4.76
N ILE A 4 -36.17 -50.20 -5.46
CA ILE A 4 -36.38 -48.91 -6.15
C ILE A 4 -36.65 -47.79 -5.12
N GLN A 5 -37.39 -48.09 -4.06
CA GLN A 5 -37.60 -47.15 -2.95
C GLN A 5 -36.28 -46.84 -2.22
N ILE A 6 -35.44 -47.84 -1.96
CA ILE A 6 -34.11 -47.61 -1.34
C ILE A 6 -33.23 -46.75 -2.25
N ALA A 7 -33.19 -47.03 -3.55
CA ALA A 7 -32.43 -46.21 -4.50
C ALA A 7 -32.95 -44.76 -4.55
N TYR A 8 -34.27 -44.56 -4.48
CA TYR A 8 -34.89 -43.23 -4.43
C TYR A 8 -34.50 -42.47 -3.16
N TYR A 9 -34.55 -43.11 -1.98
CA TYR A 9 -34.14 -42.46 -0.73
C TYR A 9 -32.64 -42.14 -0.68
N VAL A 10 -31.78 -43.01 -1.22
CA VAL A 10 -30.34 -42.73 -1.33
C VAL A 10 -30.06 -41.56 -2.27
N CYS A 11 -30.76 -41.50 -3.40
CA CYS A 11 -30.63 -40.38 -4.35
C CYS A 11 -31.11 -39.06 -3.72
N LEU A 12 -32.22 -39.09 -2.97
CA LEU A 12 -32.73 -37.92 -2.24
C LEU A 12 -31.70 -37.42 -1.20
N LEU A 13 -31.06 -38.34 -0.47
CA LEU A 13 -30.09 -38.02 0.58
C LEU A 13 -28.78 -37.42 0.02
N LEU A 14 -28.39 -37.83 -1.19
CA LEU A 14 -27.23 -37.26 -1.91
C LEU A 14 -27.47 -35.83 -2.41
N VAL A 15 -28.73 -35.44 -2.67
CA VAL A 15 -29.06 -34.06 -3.08
C VAL A 15 -28.96 -33.08 -1.91
N PHE A 16 -29.25 -33.51 -0.67
CA PHE A 16 -29.16 -32.66 0.52
C PHE A 16 -27.73 -32.46 1.06
N LEU A 17 -26.76 -33.28 0.66
CA LEU A 17 -25.35 -33.15 1.07
C LEU A 17 -24.54 -32.16 0.20
N SER A 18 -25.13 -31.60 -0.85
CA SER A 18 -24.45 -30.69 -1.79
C SER A 18 -24.83 -29.22 -1.58
N CYS A 19 -24.91 -28.78 -0.32
CA CYS A 19 -24.81 -27.35 0.01
C CYS A 19 -23.43 -27.11 0.62
N LYS A 20 -22.48 -26.67 -0.20
CA LYS A 20 -21.32 -25.94 0.33
C LYS A 20 -21.84 -24.59 0.81
N GLU A 21 -21.80 -24.34 2.11
CA GLU A 21 -21.79 -22.97 2.59
C GLU A 21 -20.64 -22.26 1.88
N LYS A 22 -20.97 -21.26 1.06
CA LYS A 22 -19.99 -20.25 0.70
C LYS A 22 -19.80 -19.46 1.96
N ASP A 23 -18.75 -19.76 2.72
CA ASP A 23 -18.24 -18.84 3.72
C ASP A 23 -18.08 -17.50 3.03
N PHE A 24 -18.95 -16.53 3.39
CA PHE A 24 -18.73 -15.14 3.06
C PHE A 24 -17.55 -14.72 3.92
N VAL A 25 -16.34 -15.05 3.46
CA VAL A 25 -15.14 -14.37 3.91
C VAL A 25 -15.39 -12.93 3.54
N LEU A 26 -15.70 -12.12 4.56
CA LEU A 26 -15.46 -10.68 4.54
C LEU A 26 -13.96 -10.53 4.29
N ASP A 27 -13.56 -10.66 3.03
CA ASP A 27 -12.30 -10.15 2.55
C ASP A 27 -12.48 -8.64 2.73
N ASN A 28 -12.07 -8.14 3.89
CA ASN A 28 -11.91 -6.72 4.13
C ASN A 28 -10.70 -6.26 3.32
N LYS A 29 -10.75 -6.51 2.01
CA LYS A 29 -9.82 -6.01 1.03
C LYS A 29 -10.20 -4.56 0.90
N GLN A 30 -9.59 -3.75 1.75
CA GLN A 30 -9.68 -2.31 1.68
C GLN A 30 -9.42 -1.92 0.22
N ILE A 31 -10.47 -1.49 -0.48
CA ILE A 31 -10.35 -1.10 -1.88
C ILE A 31 -9.56 0.20 -1.86
N LEU A 32 -8.25 0.09 -2.06
CA LEU A 32 -7.45 1.28 -2.29
C LEU A 32 -8.00 1.96 -3.55
N PRO A 33 -8.22 3.28 -3.52
CA PRO A 33 -8.57 3.99 -4.73
C PRO A 33 -7.45 3.80 -5.75
N LYS A 34 -7.81 3.69 -7.03
CA LYS A 34 -6.84 3.50 -8.12
C LYS A 34 -5.93 4.70 -8.32
N GLN A 35 -6.35 5.86 -7.81
CA GLN A 35 -5.55 7.08 -7.72
C GLN A 35 -5.42 7.47 -6.25
N TYR A 36 -4.20 7.72 -5.81
CA TYR A 36 -3.95 8.11 -4.43
C TYR A 36 -2.67 8.93 -4.28
N ILE A 37 -2.60 9.64 -3.14
CA ILE A 37 -1.40 10.33 -2.71
C ILE A 37 -0.69 9.48 -1.66
N THR A 38 0.63 9.38 -1.77
CA THR A 38 1.51 8.81 -0.74
C THR A 38 2.43 9.88 -0.18
N VAL A 39 2.79 9.76 1.10
CA VAL A 39 3.68 10.69 1.79
C VAL A 39 5.10 10.11 1.75
N LEU A 40 5.99 10.79 1.04
CA LEU A 40 7.38 10.35 0.84
C LEU A 40 8.36 11.06 1.78
N GLY A 41 7.95 12.20 2.34
CA GLY A 41 8.67 12.91 3.37
C GLY A 41 7.79 13.91 4.09
N ILE A 42 8.19 14.26 5.32
CA ILE A 42 7.41 15.11 6.24
C ILE A 42 8.26 16.15 6.97
N ALA A 43 9.58 16.11 6.78
CA ALA A 43 10.48 17.07 7.42
C ALA A 43 10.62 18.31 6.55
N GLN A 44 10.83 19.48 7.16
CA GLN A 44 11.16 20.68 6.41
C GLN A 44 12.52 20.52 5.70
N ASP A 45 12.83 21.42 4.76
CA ASP A 45 13.91 21.44 3.75
C ASP A 45 15.24 20.78 4.10
N ALA A 46 15.65 20.80 5.37
CA ALA A 46 16.92 20.25 5.82
C ALA A 46 16.81 18.88 6.53
N GLY A 47 15.63 18.26 6.49
CA GLY A 47 15.36 16.93 7.00
C GLY A 47 15.22 16.83 8.52
N TYR A 48 15.07 15.59 8.99
CA TYR A 48 15.15 15.26 10.42
C TYR A 48 16.12 14.10 10.65
N PRO A 49 17.12 14.25 11.55
CA PRO A 49 17.44 15.49 12.27
C PRO A 49 18.00 16.55 11.31
N HIS A 50 17.76 17.83 11.64
CA HIS A 50 18.42 18.92 10.93
C HIS A 50 19.92 18.90 11.24
N ILE A 51 20.77 19.22 10.26
CA ILE A 51 22.23 19.28 10.41
C ILE A 51 22.63 20.13 11.62
N GLY A 52 23.44 19.56 12.52
CA GLY A 52 23.90 20.24 13.74
C GLY A 52 22.82 20.47 14.82
N CYS A 53 21.66 19.82 14.73
CA CYS A 53 20.60 19.99 15.73
C CYS A 53 20.93 19.31 17.07
N GLU A 54 21.21 20.10 18.11
CA GLU A 54 21.43 19.59 19.47
C GLU A 54 20.17 19.65 20.37
N LYS A 55 19.08 20.21 19.86
CA LYS A 55 17.83 20.42 20.60
C LYS A 55 17.19 19.09 21.03
N LYS A 56 16.37 19.13 22.08
CA LYS A 56 15.63 17.98 22.63
C LYS A 56 14.82 17.20 21.57
N CYS A 57 14.28 17.86 20.55
CA CYS A 57 13.55 17.20 19.47
C CYS A 57 14.42 16.22 18.67
N CYS A 58 15.70 16.52 18.45
CA CYS A 58 16.61 15.66 17.68
C CYS A 58 17.26 14.56 18.54
N GLN A 59 17.22 14.71 19.87
CA GLN A 59 17.70 13.68 20.79
C GLN A 59 16.94 12.36 20.65
N ALA A 60 15.65 12.40 20.27
CA ALA A 60 14.88 11.18 20.02
C ALA A 60 15.52 10.34 18.89
N PHE A 61 15.94 10.97 17.79
CA PHE A 61 16.70 10.32 16.73
C PHE A 61 18.05 9.77 17.23
N TYR A 62 18.87 10.60 17.89
CA TYR A 62 20.20 10.16 18.36
C TYR A 62 20.15 9.06 19.42
N SER A 63 19.07 9.01 20.21
CA SER A 63 18.81 7.94 21.17
C SER A 63 18.15 6.69 20.57
N GLY A 64 17.90 6.68 19.25
CA GLY A 64 17.27 5.57 18.54
C GLY A 64 15.76 5.42 18.77
N LYS A 65 15.08 6.43 19.33
CA LYS A 65 13.64 6.42 19.58
C LYS A 65 12.82 6.80 18.34
N GLU A 66 13.42 7.54 17.42
CA GLU A 66 12.79 7.92 16.15
C GLU A 66 13.75 7.67 14.98
N SER A 67 13.20 7.39 13.81
CA SER A 67 13.95 7.25 12.55
C SER A 67 14.20 8.60 11.87
N LYS A 68 15.14 8.60 10.90
CA LYS A 68 15.32 9.73 9.97
C LYS A 68 13.99 10.01 9.27
N LYS A 69 13.65 11.28 9.07
CA LYS A 69 12.51 11.66 8.22
C LYS A 69 13.03 12.41 7.01
N HIS A 70 12.56 12.01 5.83
CA HIS A 70 12.89 12.67 4.58
C HIS A 70 12.24 14.04 4.49
N VAL A 71 12.87 14.92 3.70
CA VAL A 71 12.35 16.24 3.34
C VAL A 71 10.98 16.10 2.67
N THR A 72 10.08 17.03 2.95
CA THR A 72 8.67 17.02 2.51
C THR A 72 8.56 16.75 1.03
N SER A 73 7.85 15.67 0.72
CA SER A 73 7.53 15.27 -0.65
C SER A 73 6.31 14.38 -0.64
N LEU A 74 5.50 14.49 -1.69
CA LEU A 74 4.35 13.63 -1.94
C LEU A 74 4.56 12.87 -3.24
N GLY A 75 3.99 11.68 -3.33
CA GLY A 75 3.81 10.95 -4.57
C GLY A 75 2.35 10.93 -4.97
N LEU A 76 2.04 11.19 -6.24
CA LEU A 76 0.75 10.82 -6.84
C LEU A 76 0.95 9.52 -7.61
N VAL A 77 0.10 8.54 -7.33
CA VAL A 77 0.09 7.25 -8.02
C VAL A 77 -1.25 7.09 -8.71
N ASP A 78 -1.20 6.87 -10.02
CA ASP A 78 -2.36 6.59 -10.86
C ASP A 78 -2.22 5.20 -11.49
N GLN A 79 -2.92 4.22 -10.93
CA GLN A 79 -2.95 2.86 -11.44
C GLN A 79 -3.84 2.68 -12.67
N LEU A 80 -4.68 3.66 -13.02
CA LEU A 80 -5.50 3.61 -14.24
C LEU A 80 -4.63 3.88 -15.47
N GLU A 81 -3.84 4.95 -15.39
CA GLU A 81 -2.93 5.36 -16.47
C GLU A 81 -1.54 4.72 -16.36
N ASN A 82 -1.30 3.95 -15.28
CA ASN A 82 0.01 3.39 -14.94
C ASN A 82 1.08 4.50 -14.85
N GLU A 83 0.74 5.60 -14.17
CA GLU A 83 1.57 6.79 -14.01
C GLU A 83 1.88 7.07 -12.54
N LYS A 84 3.02 7.70 -12.29
CA LYS A 84 3.37 8.24 -10.98
C LYS A 84 4.12 9.56 -11.10
N TYR A 85 3.88 10.45 -10.15
CA TYR A 85 4.42 11.81 -10.12
C TYR A 85 4.97 12.15 -8.74
N LEU A 86 5.98 13.03 -8.70
CA LEU A 86 6.59 13.51 -7.47
C LEU A 86 6.23 14.98 -7.28
N PHE A 87 5.86 15.34 -6.06
CA PHE A 87 5.80 16.72 -5.61
C PHE A 87 7.07 17.01 -4.80
N GLU A 88 7.80 18.05 -5.19
CA GLU A 88 9.14 18.42 -4.71
C GLU A 88 10.27 17.48 -5.12
N ALA A 89 11.29 18.05 -5.79
CA ALA A 89 12.56 17.36 -6.05
C ALA A 89 13.52 17.57 -4.87
N THR A 90 13.32 16.83 -3.79
CA THR A 90 14.09 17.01 -2.55
C THR A 90 15.49 16.38 -2.62
N PRO A 91 16.42 16.71 -1.70
CA PRO A 91 17.69 15.98 -1.59
C PRO A 91 17.56 14.48 -1.28
N ASP A 92 16.41 14.03 -0.78
CA ASP A 92 16.10 12.61 -0.50
C ASP A 92 15.45 11.89 -1.71
N ILE A 93 15.43 12.51 -2.91
CA ILE A 93 14.72 12.01 -4.08
C ILE A 93 15.07 10.56 -4.46
N SER A 94 16.31 10.12 -4.27
CA SER A 94 16.71 8.74 -4.59
C SER A 94 15.93 7.71 -3.76
N GLN A 95 15.78 7.95 -2.45
CA GLN A 95 14.99 7.08 -1.57
C GLN A 95 13.49 7.21 -1.84
N GLN A 96 13.02 8.43 -2.12
CA GLN A 96 11.60 8.70 -2.39
C GLN A 96 11.13 8.00 -3.68
N LEU A 97 11.95 8.03 -4.73
CA LEU A 97 11.69 7.30 -5.98
C LEU A 97 11.78 5.78 -5.79
N GLN A 98 12.69 5.31 -4.93
CA GLN A 98 12.75 3.90 -4.58
C GLN A 98 11.47 3.44 -3.89
N ILE A 99 10.94 4.20 -2.92
CA ILE A 99 9.66 3.91 -2.25
C ILE A 99 8.53 3.82 -3.28
N LEU A 100 8.45 4.78 -4.21
CA LEU A 100 7.45 4.75 -5.29
C LEU A 100 7.56 3.50 -6.17
N GLU A 101 8.77 3.05 -6.48
CA GLU A 101 9.01 1.85 -7.28
C GLU A 101 8.68 0.56 -6.52
N THR A 102 9.14 0.43 -5.29
CA THR A 102 9.06 -0.85 -4.55
C THR A 102 7.76 -1.04 -3.78
N GLU A 103 7.09 0.04 -3.39
CA GLU A 103 5.92 -0.01 -2.49
C GLU A 103 4.61 0.40 -3.17
N HIS A 104 4.65 1.06 -4.33
CA HIS A 104 3.48 1.67 -4.94
C HIS A 104 3.19 1.24 -6.38
N LEU A 105 4.07 1.60 -7.33
CA LEU A 105 3.88 1.30 -8.75
C LEU A 105 5.24 1.06 -9.42
N ALA A 106 5.54 -0.21 -9.69
CA ALA A 106 6.73 -0.61 -10.43
C ALA A 106 6.49 -0.53 -11.94
N LYS A 107 7.37 0.15 -12.67
CA LYS A 107 7.28 0.29 -14.14
C LYS A 107 8.63 0.67 -14.75
N GLU A 108 8.77 0.54 -16.07
CA GLU A 108 10.05 0.83 -16.76
C GLU A 108 10.52 2.28 -16.58
N ASN A 109 9.62 3.27 -16.68
CA ASN A 109 9.95 4.67 -16.46
C ASN A 109 9.88 5.02 -14.97
N LEU A 110 10.96 5.57 -14.41
CA LEU A 110 11.05 5.85 -12.98
C LEU A 110 9.99 6.83 -12.48
N ILE A 111 9.61 7.82 -13.30
CA ILE A 111 8.53 8.76 -13.00
C ILE A 111 8.01 9.44 -14.26
N ASP A 112 6.73 9.85 -14.25
CA ASP A 112 6.07 10.49 -15.40
C ASP A 112 6.09 12.03 -15.30
N GLY A 113 6.40 12.59 -14.14
CA GLY A 113 6.62 14.02 -13.98
C GLY A 113 6.97 14.45 -12.56
N VAL A 114 7.45 15.69 -12.45
CA VAL A 114 7.79 16.32 -11.18
C VAL A 114 7.11 17.68 -11.12
N PHE A 115 6.36 17.93 -10.05
CA PHE A 115 5.80 19.21 -9.71
C PHE A 115 6.72 19.91 -8.70
N LEU A 116 7.08 21.16 -8.97
CA LEU A 116 7.84 22.03 -8.07
C LEU A 116 6.90 23.10 -7.54
N THR A 117 6.86 23.30 -6.22
CA THR A 117 5.92 24.20 -5.54
C THR A 117 6.59 25.36 -4.82
#